data_AF-A0AA39QM43-F1
#
_entry.id   AF-A0AA39QM43-F1
#
_cell.length_a   1.000
_cell.length_b   1.000
_cell.length_c   1.000
_cell.angle_alpha   90.00
_cell.angle_beta   90.00
_cell.angle_gamma   90.00
#
_symmetry.space_group_name_H-M   'P 1'
#
loop_
_entity.id
_entity.type
_entity.pdbx_description
1 polymer ?
#
loop_
_entity_poly.entity_id
_entity_poly.type
_entity_poly.pdbx_seq_one_letter_code
_entity_poly.pdbx_strand_id
1 'polypeptide(L)'
;MIRATLSDMLFTGEQNLSHYPNYRSILQEDWYPDLESHIILAACTEYQYAKAKAVKSDDGMVTGYVGIFTDSLVRALRSGNWRKETTYVDLLHCLDTSPFQTPVVAGNRKGAHIWYQG
;
A
#
# COMPACT_ATOMS: atom_id res chain seq x y z
N MET A 1 16.88 -30.78 -14.71
CA MET A 1 16.06 -29.59 -14.39
C MET A 1 16.97 -28.38 -14.56
N ILE A 2 16.73 -27.54 -15.58
CA ILE A 2 17.56 -26.35 -15.83
C ILE A 2 17.13 -25.29 -14.81
N ARG A 3 18.07 -24.81 -14.01
CA ARG A 3 17.84 -23.78 -12.99
C ARG A 3 18.10 -22.43 -13.65
N ALA A 4 17.18 -21.48 -13.49
CA ALA A 4 17.37 -20.12 -14.00
C ALA A 4 18.64 -19.51 -13.38
N THR A 5 19.46 -18.87 -14.22
CA THR A 5 20.63 -18.13 -13.77
C THR A 5 20.22 -16.71 -13.33
N LEU A 6 21.10 -16.03 -12.60
CA LEU A 6 20.90 -14.62 -12.26
C LEU A 6 20.75 -13.75 -13.53
N SER A 7 21.54 -14.02 -14.57
CA SER A 7 21.47 -13.31 -15.85
C SER A 7 20.11 -13.52 -16.52
N ASP A 8 19.58 -14.74 -16.50
CA ASP A 8 18.24 -15.02 -17.03
C ASP A 8 17.15 -14.23 -16.29
N MET A 9 17.27 -14.12 -14.96
CA MET A 9 16.33 -13.36 -14.12
C MET A 9 16.41 -11.86 -14.40
N LEU A 10 17.62 -11.29 -14.50
CA LEU A 10 17.83 -9.88 -14.77
C LEU A 10 17.38 -9.49 -16.17
N PHE A 11 17.68 -10.31 -17.20
CA PHE A 11 17.25 -10.02 -18.56
C PHE A 11 15.72 -10.09 -18.69
N THR A 12 15.10 -11.08 -18.05
CA THR A 12 13.64 -11.19 -17.97
C THR A 12 13.02 -9.98 -17.25
N GLY A 13 13.63 -9.55 -16.15
CA GLY A 13 13.23 -8.34 -15.43
C GLY A 13 13.33 -7.09 -16.29
N GLU A 14 14.44 -6.91 -16.98
CA GLU A 14 14.68 -5.78 -17.89
C GLU A 14 13.59 -5.71 -18.96
N GLN A 15 13.31 -6.83 -19.65
CA GLN A 15 12.28 -6.88 -20.67
C GLN A 15 10.91 -6.51 -20.11
N ASN A 16 10.52 -7.12 -18.98
CA ASN A 16 9.22 -6.91 -18.36
C ASN A 16 9.02 -5.48 -17.85
N LEU A 17 10.09 -4.84 -17.38
CA LEU A 17 10.03 -3.52 -16.74
C LEU A 17 10.30 -2.36 -17.69
N SER A 18 10.96 -2.60 -18.83
CA SER A 18 11.37 -1.57 -19.80
C SER A 18 10.24 -0.67 -20.33
N HIS A 19 9.00 -1.14 -20.25
CA HIS A 19 7.82 -0.42 -20.73
C HIS A 19 7.23 0.56 -19.72
N TYR A 20 7.67 0.53 -18.45
CA TYR A 20 7.14 1.44 -17.44
C TYR A 20 7.72 2.85 -17.56
N PRO A 21 6.89 3.90 -17.39
CA PRO A 21 7.39 5.27 -17.33
C PRO A 21 8.44 5.44 -16.24
N ASN A 22 9.50 6.21 -16.53
CA ASN A 22 10.64 6.46 -15.64
C ASN A 22 11.44 5.20 -15.24
N TYR A 23 11.31 4.10 -15.98
CA TYR A 23 12.15 2.93 -15.78
C TYR A 23 13.63 3.26 -15.94
N ARG A 24 14.45 2.77 -15.01
CA ARG A 24 15.91 2.74 -15.11
C ARG A 24 16.35 1.30 -15.23
N SER A 25 17.21 1.04 -16.20
CA SER A 25 17.65 -0.31 -16.55
C SER A 25 18.32 -0.99 -15.35
N ILE A 26 17.79 -2.16 -14.95
CA ILE A 26 18.36 -2.98 -13.87
C ILE A 26 19.70 -3.63 -14.25
N LEU A 27 20.09 -3.50 -15.51
CA LEU A 27 21.38 -3.96 -16.04
C LEU A 27 22.48 -2.89 -15.95
N GLN A 28 22.15 -1.65 -15.53
CA GLN A 28 23.15 -0.61 -15.32
C GLN A 28 24.08 -0.97 -14.15
N GLU A 29 25.38 -0.70 -14.33
CA GLU A 29 26.39 -0.99 -13.31
C GLU A 29 26.15 -0.21 -12.01
N ASP A 30 25.64 1.01 -12.13
CA ASP A 30 25.28 1.92 -11.03
C ASP A 30 23.80 1.84 -10.66
N TRP A 31 23.11 0.74 -11.02
CA TRP A 31 21.71 0.58 -10.67
C TRP A 31 21.51 0.66 -9.16
N TYR A 32 20.50 1.42 -8.75
CA TYR A 32 20.05 1.49 -7.38
C TYR A 32 18.52 1.54 -7.32
N PRO A 33 17.89 0.96 -6.29
CA PRO A 33 16.45 1.02 -6.13
C PRO A 33 15.99 2.46 -5.87
N ASP A 34 14.94 2.91 -6.54
CA ASP A 34 14.28 4.18 -6.22
C ASP A 34 13.54 4.05 -4.87
N LEU A 35 14.27 4.36 -3.80
CA LEU A 35 13.74 4.40 -2.44
C LEU A 35 12.85 5.62 -2.18
N GLU A 36 12.70 6.55 -3.11
CA GLU A 36 11.84 7.72 -2.94
C GLU A 36 10.43 7.49 -3.47
N SER A 37 10.25 6.47 -4.32
CA SER A 37 8.97 6.15 -4.94
C SER A 37 7.93 5.55 -4.00
N HIS A 38 8.35 4.97 -2.88
CA HIS A 38 7.46 4.18 -2.02
C HIS A 38 6.67 5.02 -1.02
N ILE A 39 5.51 4.47 -0.64
CA ILE A 39 4.63 5.00 0.41
C ILE A 39 4.23 3.82 1.28
N ILE A 40 4.26 4.00 2.59
CA ILE A 40 3.85 3.00 3.57
C ILE A 40 2.61 3.53 4.27
N LEU A 41 1.53 2.78 4.21
CA LEU A 41 0.38 2.95 5.10
C LEU A 41 0.44 1.86 6.16
N ALA A 42 0.54 2.27 7.42
CA ALA A 42 0.58 1.34 8.55
C ALA A 42 -0.65 1.51 9.43
N ALA A 43 -1.11 0.40 10.01
CA ALA A 43 -2.27 0.37 10.90
C ALA A 43 -2.07 1.18 12.18
N CYS A 44 -0.83 1.31 12.63
CA CYS A 44 -0.48 1.90 13.91
C CYS A 44 0.96 2.44 13.92
N THR A 45 1.27 3.30 14.88
CA THR A 45 2.64 3.74 15.17
C THR A 45 3.45 2.66 15.90
N GLU A 46 4.75 2.88 16.09
CA GLU A 46 5.76 1.94 16.59
C GLU A 46 5.45 1.31 17.97
N TYR A 47 4.67 2.00 18.82
CA TYR A 47 4.32 1.52 20.18
C TYR A 47 2.87 1.01 20.30
N GLN A 48 2.16 0.90 19.18
CA GLN A 48 0.76 0.49 19.14
C GLN A 48 0.61 -0.89 18.51
N TYR A 49 -0.58 -1.48 18.63
CA TYR A 49 -0.88 -2.81 18.11
C TYR A 49 -2.09 -2.77 17.18
N ALA A 50 -1.91 -3.29 15.96
CA ALA A 50 -3.02 -3.53 15.05
C ALA A 50 -3.96 -4.60 15.64
N LYS A 51 -5.27 -4.32 15.64
CA LYS A 51 -6.29 -5.22 16.16
C LYS A 51 -7.27 -5.68 15.08
N ALA A 52 -7.90 -6.81 15.34
CA ALA A 52 -9.06 -7.27 14.58
C ALA A 52 -10.36 -6.98 15.35
N LYS A 53 -11.46 -6.83 14.62
CA LYS A 53 -12.82 -6.75 15.16
C LYS A 53 -13.64 -7.95 14.67
N ALA A 54 -14.57 -8.39 15.50
CA ALA A 54 -15.55 -9.40 15.12
C ALA A 54 -16.50 -8.82 14.06
N VAL A 55 -16.77 -9.61 13.02
CA VAL A 55 -17.85 -9.37 12.07
C VAL A 55 -19.08 -10.09 12.59
N LYS A 56 -20.20 -9.37 12.67
CA LYS A 56 -21.48 -9.92 13.14
C LYS A 56 -22.47 -9.99 11.98
N SER A 57 -23.24 -11.06 11.91
CA SER A 57 -24.44 -11.14 11.07
C SER A 57 -25.58 -10.30 11.67
N ASP A 58 -26.67 -10.18 10.92
CA ASP A 58 -27.85 -9.39 11.32
C ASP A 58 -28.50 -9.90 12.62
N ASP A 59 -28.36 -11.20 12.92
CA ASP A 59 -28.80 -11.85 14.16
C ASP A 59 -27.79 -11.68 15.33
N GLY A 60 -26.69 -10.96 15.12
CA GLY A 60 -25.67 -10.67 16.11
C GLY A 60 -24.61 -11.77 16.30
N MET A 61 -24.69 -12.88 15.57
CA MET A 61 -23.70 -13.96 15.66
C MET A 61 -22.37 -13.57 15.03
N VAL A 62 -21.26 -13.96 15.66
CA VAL A 62 -19.92 -13.69 15.11
C VAL A 62 -19.66 -14.64 13.94
N THR A 63 -19.54 -14.10 12.74
CA THR A 63 -19.31 -14.84 11.49
C THR A 63 -17.85 -14.84 11.05
N GLY A 64 -17.02 -13.97 11.64
CA GLY A 64 -15.60 -13.90 11.34
C GLY A 64 -14.90 -12.75 12.04
N TYR A 65 -13.65 -12.50 11.64
CA TYR A 65 -12.84 -11.39 12.13
C TYR A 65 -12.16 -10.70 10.97
N VAL A 66 -12.07 -9.36 11.05
CA VAL A 66 -11.36 -8.53 10.08
C VAL A 66 -10.41 -7.58 10.80
N GLY A 67 -9.25 -7.32 10.22
CA GLY A 67 -8.34 -6.29 10.71
C GLY A 67 -9.03 -4.93 10.66
N ILE A 68 -9.01 -4.17 11.76
CA ILE A 68 -9.69 -2.87 11.85
C ILE A 68 -9.17 -1.91 10.79
N PHE A 69 -7.84 -1.83 10.65
CA PHE A 69 -7.20 -0.97 9.66
C PHE A 69 -7.55 -1.37 8.22
N THR A 70 -7.39 -2.64 7.87
CA THR A 70 -7.64 -3.11 6.49
C THR A 70 -9.11 -2.98 6.11
N ASP A 71 -10.03 -3.30 7.02
CA ASP A 71 -11.47 -3.10 6.79
C ASP A 71 -11.79 -1.62 6.56
N SER A 72 -11.26 -0.74 7.41
CA SER A 72 -11.44 0.71 7.28
C SER A 72 -10.86 1.24 5.97
N LEU A 73 -9.65 0.81 5.59
CA LEU A 73 -9.01 1.19 4.33
C LEU A 73 -9.86 0.77 3.12
N VAL A 74 -10.36 -0.47 3.10
CA VAL A 74 -11.22 -0.97 2.00
C VAL A 74 -12.53 -0.20 1.95
N ARG A 75 -13.17 0.07 3.10
CA ARG A 75 -14.41 0.87 3.18
C ARG A 75 -14.19 2.29 2.69
N ALA A 76 -13.11 2.92 3.11
CA ALA A 76 -12.73 4.25 2.66
C ALA A 76 -12.57 4.23 1.13
N LEU A 77 -11.73 3.35 0.58
CA LEU A 77 -11.48 3.26 -0.86
C LEU A 77 -12.76 3.01 -1.67
N ARG A 78 -13.71 2.23 -1.14
CA ARG A 78 -15.01 1.94 -1.77
C ARG A 78 -16.06 3.03 -1.60
N SER A 79 -15.87 3.99 -0.71
CA SER A 79 -16.89 5.01 -0.41
C SER A 79 -17.21 5.94 -1.58
N GLY A 80 -16.33 6.03 -2.57
CA GLY A 80 -16.48 6.95 -3.71
C GLY A 80 -16.31 8.44 -3.34
N ASN A 81 -16.02 8.76 -2.08
CA ASN A 81 -15.89 10.14 -1.58
C ASN A 81 -14.53 10.80 -1.92
N TRP A 82 -13.82 10.27 -2.92
CA TRP A 82 -12.48 10.71 -3.29
C TRP A 82 -12.52 11.67 -4.47
N ARG A 83 -11.75 12.74 -4.37
CA ARG A 83 -11.47 13.64 -5.49
C ARG A 83 -10.16 13.24 -6.17
N LYS A 84 -9.94 13.71 -7.41
CA LYS A 84 -8.71 13.46 -8.18
C LYS A 84 -7.46 13.95 -7.42
N GLU A 85 -7.64 14.93 -6.54
CA GLU A 85 -6.61 15.57 -5.75
C GLU A 85 -6.34 14.87 -4.41
N THR A 86 -7.11 13.83 -4.04
CA THR A 86 -6.94 13.13 -2.77
C THR A 86 -5.55 12.51 -2.67
N THR A 87 -4.82 12.84 -1.60
CA THR A 87 -3.48 12.31 -1.32
C THR A 87 -3.50 11.15 -0.32
N TYR A 88 -2.37 10.44 -0.17
CA TYR A 88 -2.25 9.41 0.88
C TYR A 88 -2.29 9.98 2.31
N VAL A 89 -1.96 11.26 2.49
CA VAL A 89 -2.19 11.96 3.77
C VAL A 89 -3.68 12.16 4.01
N ASP A 90 -4.42 12.62 2.99
CA ASP A 90 -5.87 12.83 3.10
C ASP A 90 -6.62 11.53 3.40
N LEU A 91 -6.14 10.41 2.85
CA LEU A 91 -6.67 9.07 3.11
C LEU A 91 -6.76 8.77 4.61
N LEU A 92 -5.79 9.22 5.42
CA LEU A 92 -5.77 8.97 6.87
C LEU A 92 -6.99 9.55 7.58
N HIS A 93 -7.55 10.66 7.08
CA HIS A 93 -8.75 11.27 7.66
C HIS A 93 -10.02 10.42 7.48
N CYS A 94 -9.99 9.47 6.56
CA CYS A 94 -11.08 8.53 6.33
C CYS A 94 -10.89 7.19 7.04
N LEU A 95 -9.76 6.99 7.74
CA LEU A 95 -9.47 5.75 8.42
C LEU A 95 -9.93 5.79 9.88
N ASP A 96 -10.41 4.65 10.35
CA ASP A 96 -10.85 4.45 11.72
C ASP A 96 -9.62 4.52 12.63
N THR A 97 -9.69 5.40 13.64
CA THR A 97 -8.72 5.45 14.73
C THR A 97 -9.31 4.81 15.99
N SER A 98 -8.46 4.24 16.83
CA SER A 98 -8.89 3.68 18.12
C SER A 98 -7.81 3.91 19.18
N PRO A 99 -8.13 3.73 20.48
CA PRO A 99 -7.12 3.83 21.54
C PRO A 99 -5.91 2.90 21.38
N PHE A 100 -6.03 1.84 20.57
CA PHE A 100 -4.98 0.84 20.38
C PHE A 100 -4.18 1.01 19.08
N GLN A 101 -4.72 1.74 18.11
CA GLN A 101 -4.11 1.91 16.79
C GLN A 101 -4.52 3.23 16.14
N THR A 102 -3.52 3.94 15.63
CA THR A 102 -3.63 5.20 14.89
C THR A 102 -2.95 5.00 13.55
N PRO A 103 -3.70 4.93 12.44
CA PRO A 103 -3.13 4.77 11.12
C PRO A 103 -2.12 5.87 10.79
N VAL A 104 -1.01 5.51 10.15
CA VAL A 104 0.05 6.46 9.77
C VAL A 104 0.47 6.24 8.32
N VAL A 105 0.99 7.30 7.71
CA VAL A 105 1.60 7.27 6.38
C VAL A 105 3.06 7.73 6.45
N ALA A 106 3.94 7.00 5.77
CA ALA A 106 5.36 7.30 5.65
C ALA A 106 5.84 7.17 4.19
N GLY A 107 7.03 7.67 3.91
CA GLY A 107 7.63 7.71 2.57
C GLY A 107 7.61 9.11 1.94
N ASN A 108 8.57 9.36 1.03
CA ASN A 108 8.78 10.68 0.42
C ASN A 108 7.58 11.11 -0.45
N ARG A 109 6.85 10.15 -1.01
CA ARG A 109 5.66 10.41 -1.84
C ARG A 109 4.34 10.39 -1.09
N LYS A 110 4.31 10.42 0.24
CA LYS A 110 3.04 10.41 1.00
C LYS A 110 2.04 11.53 0.62
N GLY A 111 2.54 12.65 0.08
CA GLY A 111 1.70 13.74 -0.44
C GLY A 111 1.22 13.55 -1.87
N ALA A 112 1.61 12.47 -2.55
CA ALA A 112 1.15 12.18 -3.90
C ALA A 112 -0.34 11.82 -3.92
N HIS A 113 -0.98 12.04 -5.05
CA HIS A 113 -2.37 11.63 -5.28
C HIS A 113 -2.48 10.11 -5.31
N ILE A 114 -3.54 9.57 -4.71
CA ILE A 114 -3.80 8.12 -4.67
C ILE A 114 -4.08 7.60 -6.08
N TRP A 115 -4.76 8.40 -6.91
CA TRP A 115 -5.12 8.06 -8.27
C TRP A 115 -4.15 8.70 -9.25
N TYR A 116 -3.70 7.88 -10.20
CA TYR A 116 -2.84 8.35 -11.29
C TYR A 116 -3.55 9.46 -12.06
N GLN A 117 -2.93 10.65 -12.05
CA GLN A 117 -3.33 11.75 -12.91
C GLN A 117 -2.62 11.57 -14.24
N GLY A 118 -3.20 10.76 -15.13
CA GLY A 118 -2.82 10.76 -16.54
C GLY A 118 -3.05 12.11 -17.18
#